data_AF-A0A9C7PJ48-F1
#
_entry.id   AF-A0A9C7PJ48-F1
#
_cell.length_a   1.000
_cell.length_b   1.000
_cell.length_c   1.000
_cell.angle_alpha   90.00
_cell.angle_beta   90.00
_cell.angle_gamma   90.00
#
_symmetry.space_group_name_H-M   'P 1'
#
loop_
_entity.id
_entity.type
_entity.pdbx_description
1 polymer ?
#
loop_
_entity_poly.entity_id
_entity_poly.type
_entity_poly.pdbx_seq_one_letter_code
_entity_poly.pdbx_strand_id
1 'polypeptide(L)' 'MGPGHEMVGTVSEMGAEVQGVSVGDTVGVGCIADSCRSCHSCDTATSTIVKPVLR' A
#
# COMPACT_ATOMS: atom_id res chain seq x y z
N MET A 1 15.17 -2.60 10.97
CA MET A 1 14.68 -3.87 10.41
C MET A 1 13.78 -4.52 11.45
N GLY A 2 12.50 -4.15 11.48
CA GLY A 2 11.50 -4.89 12.26
C GLY A 2 10.92 -5.99 11.38
N PRO A 3 10.63 -7.20 11.91
CA PRO A 3 10.08 -8.29 11.13
C PRO A 3 8.62 -7.97 10.82
N GLY A 4 8.31 -7.74 9.55
CA GLY A 4 6.98 -7.30 9.14
C GLY A 4 7.00 -7.00 7.66
N HIS A 5 7.14 -8.05 6.85
CA HIS A 5 7.20 -7.91 5.40
C HIS A 5 5.78 -7.94 4.81
N GLU A 6 4.80 -8.34 5.61
CA GLU A 6 3.38 -8.41 5.27
C GLU A 6 2.56 -8.13 6.53
N MET A 7 1.62 -7.19 6.47
CA MET A 7 0.74 -6.79 7.58
C MET A 7 -0.70 -6.65 7.12
N VAL A 8 -1.64 -7.01 7.99
CA VAL A 8 -3.08 -6.76 7.81
C VAL A 8 -3.57 -5.95 9.00
N GLY A 9 -4.39 -4.93 8.76
CA GLY A 9 -4.95 -4.08 9.80
C GLY A 9 -6.18 -3.32 9.33
N THR A 10 -6.68 -2.44 10.19
CA THR A 10 -7.82 -1.57 9.90
C THR A 10 -7.35 -0.12 9.81
N VAL A 11 -7.86 0.63 8.83
CA VAL A 11 -7.52 2.06 8.68
C VAL A 11 -8.08 2.84 9.86
N SER A 12 -7.18 3.41 10.69
CA SER A 12 -7.57 4.24 11.82
C SER A 12 -7.71 5.72 11.45
N GLU A 13 -6.89 6.21 10.53
CA GLU A 13 -6.85 7.60 10.09
C GLU A 13 -6.38 7.71 8.62
N MET A 14 -6.70 8.81 7.95
CA MET A 14 -6.34 9.07 6.56
C MET A 14 -5.79 10.48 6.35
N GLY A 15 -4.81 10.60 5.44
CA GLY A 15 -4.37 11.90 4.91
C GLY A 15 -5.38 12.47 3.91
N ALA A 16 -5.42 13.80 3.79
CA ALA A 16 -6.42 14.50 2.98
C ALA A 16 -6.40 14.16 1.48
N GLU A 17 -5.26 13.74 0.93
CA GLU A 17 -5.09 13.40 -0.48
C GLU A 17 -5.27 11.90 -0.78
N VAL A 18 -5.48 11.07 0.24
CA VAL A 18 -5.64 9.62 0.09
C VAL A 18 -7.03 9.32 -0.47
N GLN A 19 -7.07 8.52 -1.55
CA GLN A 19 -8.31 8.09 -2.21
C GLN A 19 -8.33 6.56 -2.34
N GLY A 20 -9.52 5.97 -2.42
CA GLY A 20 -9.71 4.53 -2.67
C GLY A 20 -9.69 3.61 -1.46
N VAL A 21 -9.61 4.16 -0.24
CA VAL A 21 -9.86 3.49 1.06
C VAL A 21 -10.60 4.44 1.99
N SER A 22 -11.18 3.92 3.06
CA SER A 22 -11.89 4.67 4.10
C SER A 22 -11.44 4.24 5.49
N VAL A 23 -11.61 5.13 6.49
CA VAL A 23 -11.46 4.75 7.91
C VAL A 23 -12.41 3.59 8.23
N GLY A 24 -11.88 2.53 8.86
CA GLY A 24 -12.61 1.29 9.14
C GLY A 24 -12.40 0.18 8.09
N ASP A 25 -11.81 0.48 6.92
CA ASP A 25 -11.50 -0.55 5.93
C ASP A 25 -10.41 -1.49 6.43
N THR A 26 -10.53 -2.78 6.08
CA THR A 26 -9.45 -3.75 6.29
C THR A 26 -8.48 -3.68 5.11
N VAL A 27 -7.20 -3.46 5.39
CA VAL A 27 -6.16 -3.29 4.38
C VAL A 27 -4.94 -4.15 4.67
N GLY A 28 -4.29 -4.62 3.60
CA GLY A 28 -2.99 -5.30 3.65
C GLY A 28 -1.86 -4.44 3.12
N VAL A 29 -0.69 -4.51 3.76
CA VAL A 29 0.58 -3.91 3.31
C VAL A 29 1.56 -5.06 3.01
N GLY A 30 2.04 -5.14 1.78
CA GLY A 30 3.04 -6.13 1.36
C GLY A 30 4.48 -5.63 1.51
N CYS A 31 5.42 -6.37 0.91
CA CYS A 31 6.87 -6.19 1.11
C CYS A 31 7.46 -4.89 0.54
N ILE A 32 6.69 -4.14 -0.25
CA ILE A 32 7.17 -2.95 -0.96
C ILE A 32 6.35 -1.76 -0.47
N ALA A 33 6.98 -0.90 0.34
CA ALA A 33 6.36 0.30 0.89
C ALA A 33 6.39 1.50 -0.08
N ASP A 34 7.39 1.57 -0.98
CA ASP A 34 7.49 2.65 -1.96
C ASP A 34 8.35 2.23 -3.17
N SER A 35 8.29 3.03 -4.25
CA SER A 35 9.14 2.88 -5.44
C SER A 35 9.40 4.24 -6.09
N CYS A 36 10.26 4.30 -7.12
CA CYS A 36 10.58 5.57 -7.79
C CYS A 36 9.46 6.13 -8.68
N ARG A 37 8.40 5.35 -8.95
CA ARG A 37 7.19 5.72 -9.71
C ARG A 37 7.41 6.30 -11.11
N SER A 38 8.61 6.17 -11.68
CA SER A 38 9.00 6.81 -12.94
C SER A 38 9.82 5.91 -13.88
N CYS A 39 10.26 4.74 -13.42
CA CYS A 39 10.99 3.78 -14.26
C CYS A 39 10.03 2.82 -14.96
N HIS A 40 10.54 2.15 -16.00
CA HIS A 40 9.80 1.15 -16.77
C HIS A 40 9.20 0.02 -15.91
N SER A 41 9.88 -0.38 -14.83
CA SER A 41 9.38 -1.40 -13.89
C SER A 41 8.22 -0.90 -13.02
N CYS A 42 8.07 0.42 -12.83
CA CYS A 42 6.90 0.98 -12.15
C CYS A 42 5.71 1.08 -13.11
N ASP A 43 5.97 1.39 -14.39
CA ASP A 43 4.94 1.56 -15.42
C ASP A 43 4.29 0.23 -15.82
N THR A 44 5.04 -0.87 -15.78
CA THR A 44 4.57 -2.21 -16.17
C THR A 44 3.83 -2.97 -15.06
N ALA A 45 3.40 -2.29 -13.99
CA ALA A 45 2.73 -2.87 -12.81
C ALA A 45 3.51 -4.00 -12.10
N THR A 46 4.80 -4.19 -12.43
CA THR A 46 5.69 -5.15 -11.75
C THR A 46 6.14 -4.67 -10.38
N SER A 47 6.09 -3.35 -10.14
CA SER A 47 6.24 -2.77 -8.80
C SER A 47 4.86 -2.62 -8.17
N THR A 48 4.43 -3.59 -7.35
CA THR A 48 3.24 -3.41 -6.51
C THR A 48 3.56 -2.39 -5.42
N ILE A 49 3.45 -1.10 -5.76
CA ILE A 49 3.41 0.00 -4.78
C ILE A 49 2.14 -0.23 -3.97
N VAL A 50 2.25 -0.24 -2.63
CA VAL A 50 1.18 -0.49 -1.64
C VAL A 50 -0.20 -0.15 -2.18
N LYS A 51 -0.80 -1.07 -2.93
CA LYS A 51 -2.22 -1.04 -3.15
C LYS A 51 -2.76 -1.67 -1.89
N PRO A 52 -3.58 -0.95 -1.11
CA PRO A 52 -4.28 -1.59 -0.02
C PRO A 52 -4.95 -2.83 -0.63
N VAL A 53 -4.54 -4.01 -0.18
CA VAL A 53 -5.15 -5.25 -0.61
C VAL A 53 -6.54 -5.24 0.02
N LEU A 54 -7.50 -4.67 -0.70
CA LEU A 54 -8.91 -4.67 -0.35
C LEU A 54 -9.40 -6.10 -0.52
N ARG A 55 -10.09 -6.61 0.51
CA ARG A 55 -10.91 -7.81 0.34
C ARG A 55 -12.27 -7.43 -0.20
#